data_AF-A0A091HZ08-F1
#
_entry.id   AF-A0A091HZ08-F1
#
_cell.length_a   1.000
_cell.length_b   1.000
_cell.length_c   1.000
_cell.angle_alpha   90.00
_cell.angle_beta   90.00
_cell.angle_gamma   90.00
#
_symmetry.space_group_name_H-M   'P 1'
#
loop_
_entity.id
_entity.type
_entity.pdbx_description
1 polymer ?
#
loop_
_entity_poly.entity_id
_entity_poly.type
_entity_poly.pdbx_seq_one_letter_code
_entity_poly.pdbx_strand_id
1 'polypeptide(L)' 'RLRSTPVTIRFVTNTMKECKRDLLESLTKLGFDIAENEIFTSLTAARNLLEQKQVWPLLLVDDKALPDFTG' A
#
# COMPACT_ATOMS: atom_id res chain seq x y z
N ARG A 1 5.07 18.16 13.08
CA ARG A 1 4.06 18.52 14.10
C ARG A 1 3.05 17.40 14.37
N LEU A 2 2.58 16.63 13.37
CA LEU A 2 1.75 15.43 13.62
C LEU A 2 2.57 14.24 14.17
N ARG A 3 3.77 14.01 13.64
CA ARG A 3 4.72 12.98 14.09
C ARG A 3 5.08 13.05 15.59
N SER A 4 4.95 14.22 16.21
CA SER A 4 5.25 14.44 17.63
C SER A 4 4.05 14.26 18.56
N THR A 5 2.90 13.82 18.04
CA THR A 5 1.66 13.62 18.81
C THR A 5 1.42 12.13 19.06
N PRO A 6 0.69 11.74 20.12
CA PRO A 6 0.46 10.33 20.45
C PRO A 6 -0.65 9.71 19.59
N VAL A 7 -0.61 9.94 18.28
CA VAL A 7 -1.59 9.42 17.32
C VAL A 7 -0.89 8.54 16.29
N THR A 8 -1.57 7.49 15.85
CA THR A 8 -1.09 6.68 14.72
C THR A 8 -1.35 7.42 13.42
N ILE A 9 -0.33 7.52 12.57
CA ILE A 9 -0.42 8.13 11.25
C ILE A 9 -0.55 7.02 10.21
N ARG A 10 -1.46 7.21 9.25
CA ARG A 10 -1.64 6.31 8.10
C ARG A 10 -1.69 7.13 6.81
N PHE A 11 -0.91 6.74 5.83
CA PHE A 11 -0.95 7.28 4.47
C PHE A 11 -1.90 6.43 3.63
N VAL A 12 -2.94 7.06 3.11
CA VAL A 12 -3.96 6.40 2.29
C VAL A 12 -3.93 6.94 0.87
N THR A 13 -3.95 6.05 -0.12
CA THR A 13 -3.97 6.45 -1.53
C THR A 13 -4.69 5.43 -2.41
N ASN A 14 -5.37 5.93 -3.45
CA ASN A 14 -6.10 5.15 -4.44
C ASN A 14 -5.25 4.93 -5.70
N THR A 15 -4.05 4.36 -5.55
CA THR A 15 -3.19 3.97 -6.68
C THR A 15 -3.46 2.53 -7.12
N MET A 16 -3.50 2.31 -8.44
CA MET A 16 -3.63 0.98 -9.05
C MET A 16 -2.42 0.58 -9.91
N LYS A 17 -1.42 1.45 -10.06
CA LYS A 17 -0.29 1.25 -11.00
C LYS A 17 1.06 1.01 -10.32
N GLU A 18 1.22 1.45 -9.09
CA GLU A 18 2.49 1.36 -8.37
C GLU A 18 2.30 0.43 -7.18
N CYS A 19 3.25 -0.47 -6.95
CA CYS A 19 3.23 -1.28 -5.73
C CYS A 19 3.52 -0.41 -4.51
N LYS A 20 3.16 -0.95 -3.36
CA LYS A 20 3.39 -0.29 -2.07
C LYS A 20 4.86 0.12 -1.85
N ARG A 21 5.82 -0.68 -2.35
CA ARG A 21 7.26 -0.40 -2.23
C ARG A 21 7.72 0.76 -3.10
N ASP A 22 7.27 0.82 -4.35
CA ASP A 22 7.62 1.92 -5.26
C ASP A 22 7.13 3.26 -4.72
N LEU A 23 5.92 3.25 -4.14
CA LEU A 23 5.35 4.42 -3.46
C LEU A 23 6.19 4.84 -2.24
N LEU A 24 6.60 3.87 -1.41
CA LEU A 24 7.46 4.14 -0.25
C LEU A 24 8.79 4.78 -0.68
N GLU A 25 9.44 4.23 -1.70
CA GLU A 25 10.71 4.74 -2.20
C GLU A 25 10.54 6.17 -2.74
N SER A 26 9.47 6.42 -3.49
CA SER A 26 9.17 7.73 -4.07
C SER A 26 8.91 8.79 -3.01
N LEU A 27 8.12 8.47 -1.98
CA LEU A 27 7.86 9.38 -0.85
C LEU A 27 9.12 9.61 -0.01
N THR A 28 9.93 8.59 0.21
CA THR A 28 11.21 8.73 0.93
C THR A 28 12.16 9.64 0.18
N LYS A 29 12.26 9.53 -1.16
CA LYS A 29 13.06 10.42 -2.01
C LYS A 29 12.61 11.88 -1.96
N LEU A 30 11.32 12.11 -1.68
CA LEU A 30 10.75 13.45 -1.48
C LEU A 30 11.00 14.00 -0.06
N GLY A 31 11.68 13.25 0.80
CA GLY A 31 12.02 13.66 2.18
C GLY A 31 10.92 13.38 3.20
N PHE A 32 9.94 12.54 2.87
CA PHE A 32 8.96 12.09 3.85
C PHE A 32 9.60 11.06 4.79
N ASP A 33 9.50 11.30 6.08
CA ASP A 33 9.68 10.28 7.11
C ASP A 33 8.42 9.41 7.12
N ILE A 34 8.48 8.22 6.51
CA ILE A 34 7.37 7.29 6.32
C ILE A 34 7.87 5.84 6.36
N ALA A 35 7.11 4.96 6.99
CA ALA A 35 7.39 3.52 7.02
C ALA A 35 6.36 2.71 6.22
N GLU A 36 6.76 1.53 5.74
CA GLU A 36 5.91 0.66 4.91
C GLU A 36 4.58 0.29 5.60
N ASN A 37 4.61 0.00 6.90
CA ASN A 37 3.41 -0.35 7.67
C ASN A 37 2.42 0.82 7.83
N GLU A 38 2.84 2.06 7.54
CA GLU A 38 1.99 3.24 7.60
C GLU A 38 1.24 3.48 6.28
N ILE A 39 1.65 2.82 5.19
CA ILE A 39 1.04 2.95 3.86
C ILE A 39 -0.10 1.95 3.71
N PHE A 40 -1.26 2.46 3.29
CA PHE A 40 -2.43 1.68 2.96
C PHE A 40 -2.96 2.10 1.58
N THR A 41 -2.84 1.21 0.59
CA THR A 41 -3.26 1.48 -0.78
C THR A 41 -4.58 0.79 -1.12
N SER A 42 -5.22 1.18 -2.23
CA SER A 42 -6.35 0.43 -2.79
C SER A 42 -5.99 -1.03 -3.11
N LEU A 43 -4.74 -1.33 -3.51
CA LEU A 43 -4.27 -2.70 -3.72
C LEU A 43 -4.17 -3.49 -2.41
N THR A 44 -3.66 -2.86 -1.34
CA THR A 44 -3.68 -3.47 0.01
C THR A 44 -5.11 -3.76 0.46
N ALA A 45 -6.05 -2.84 0.24
CA ALA A 45 -7.45 -3.04 0.57
C ALA A 45 -8.07 -4.21 -0.23
N ALA A 46 -7.78 -4.29 -1.53
CA ALA A 46 -8.24 -5.38 -2.39
C ALA A 46 -7.67 -6.74 -1.93
N ARG A 47 -6.36 -6.84 -1.67
CA ARG A 47 -5.74 -8.05 -1.14
C ARG A 47 -6.38 -8.49 0.18
N ASN A 48 -6.50 -7.57 1.14
CA ASN A 48 -7.10 -7.90 2.44
C ASN A 48 -8.52 -8.44 2.27
N LEU A 49 -9.30 -7.88 1.34
CA LEU A 49 -10.66 -8.37 1.06
C LEU A 49 -10.67 -9.77 0.44
N LEU A 50 -9.71 -10.06 -0.45
CA LEU A 50 -9.56 -11.38 -1.06
C LEU A 50 -9.19 -12.44 -0.01
N GLU A 51 -8.26 -12.12 0.88
CA GLU A 51 -7.86 -12.98 2.00
C GLU A 51 -9.04 -13.24 2.95
N GLN A 52 -9.78 -12.19 3.32
CA GLN A 52 -10.98 -12.30 4.17
C GLN A 52 -12.08 -13.15 3.54
N LYS A 53 -12.24 -13.07 2.21
CA LYS A 53 -13.26 -13.84 1.48
C LYS A 53 -12.80 -15.24 1.06
N GLN A 54 -11.52 -15.55 1.20
CA GLN A 54 -10.91 -16.82 0.79
C GLN A 54 -11.24 -17.21 -0.66
N VAL A 55 -11.13 -16.26 -1.59
CA VAL A 55 -11.43 -16.45 -3.01
C VAL A 55 -10.16 -16.48 -3.86
N TRP A 56 -10.24 -17.13 -5.02
CA TRP A 56 -9.20 -17.08 -6.06
C TRP A 56 -9.56 -16.05 -7.12
N PRO A 57 -8.96 -14.84 -7.10
CA PRO A 57 -9.27 -13.81 -8.08
C PRO A 57 -8.62 -14.08 -9.43
N LEU A 58 -9.29 -13.65 -10.50
CA LEU A 58 -8.60 -13.31 -11.74
C LEU A 58 -7.96 -11.92 -11.58
N LEU A 59 -6.63 -11.87 -11.47
CA LEU A 59 -5.89 -10.61 -11.31
C LEU A 59 -5.67 -9.93 -12.66
N LEU A 60 -6.54 -8.98 -12.99
CA LEU A 60 -6.38 -8.06 -14.13
C LEU A 60 -5.77 -6.74 -13.64
N VAL A 61 -4.51 -6.79 -13.23
CA VAL A 61 -3.78 -5.66 -12.66
C VAL A 61 -2.50 -5.39 -13.46
N ASP A 62 -1.91 -4.21 -13.29
CA ASP A 62 -0.60 -3.90 -13.87
C ASP A 62 0.47 -4.86 -13.31
N ASP A 63 1.45 -5.26 -14.12
CA ASP A 63 2.52 -6.17 -13.69
C ASP A 63 3.27 -5.62 -12.46
N LYS A 64 3.39 -4.29 -12.36
CA LYS A 64 4.01 -3.63 -11.20
C LYS A 64 3.22 -3.82 -9.91
N ALA A 65 1.92 -4.07 -9.99
CA ALA A 65 1.05 -4.30 -8.84
C ALA A 65 1.05 -5.76 -8.36
N LEU A 66 1.52 -6.70 -9.18
CA LEU A 66 1.56 -8.14 -8.83
C LEU A 66 2.29 -8.44 -7.50
N PRO A 67 3.42 -7.80 -7.15
CA PRO A 67 4.09 -8.05 -5.87
C PRO A 67 3.17 -7.84 -4.66
N ASP A 68 2.23 -6.89 -4.73
CA ASP A 68 1.28 -6.62 -3.65
C ASP A 68 0.29 -7.77 -3.45
N PHE A 69 0.16 -8.71 -4.40
CA PHE A 69 -0.68 -9.92 -4.32
C PHE A 69 0.12 -11.22 -4.16
N THR A 70 1.43 -11.14 -3.91
CA THR A 70 2.27 -12.32 -3.64
C THR A 70 2.43 -12.57 -2.13
N GLY A 71 2.34 -13.85 -1.73
CA GLY A 71 2.39 -14.32 -0.33
C GLY A 71 1.01 -14.57 0.28
#